data_AF-A0A954BX74-F1
#
_entry.id   AF-A0A954BX74-F1
#
_cell.length_a   1.000
_cell.length_b   1.000
_cell.length_c   1.000
_cell.angle_alpha   90.00
_cell.angle_beta   90.00
_cell.angle_gamma   90.00
#
_symmetry.space_group_name_H-M   'P 1'
#
loop_
_entity.id
_entity.type
_entity.pdbx_description
1 polymer ?
#
loop_
_entity_poly.entity_id
_entity_poly.type
_entity_poly.pdbx_seq_one_letter_code
_entity_poly.pdbx_strand_id
1 'polypeptide(L)'
;MCQQLITDVYLYKVEPAKQELTIKLKGRIVSEFGTTKLEDLKSKSDEYTGKFEPVDDKEESAQAGAIEETTRLFESGSFQALPERRKRLSTAAKTYLIGGIAMAALTIVVVIVGVTMLTSAGTSKADIDTSGGDGSRVERWPSGSKKAEWHVSRVGGEEVPDGLWQEWHEDGSQKLVGQYVAGNQVGVWRAWHANGRPASESEYSDGKPVGTWTEWHSNGVKALQGSYVDGKKDGEWRTWHTNGAFASSEKFDKGEPVGDWNTWYDDGKTKSHGLYLDGLRADRWVIYHDNGVEERSEVWKDGILDGETFGNFRNRQRSFEGTWKGGKRSGTWTWWYINGEKAKEGAFEDGLESGEWTEWHQTGGVKLTGNYLKGQRDGEWRETDEDGNLAAVRQYRQGMLKSEKHYFRGVEVQQRQTTFADGSIKGEWTVLVDMEGADLKHGYMRAYYPSGKLAELGAYVKGEKDGPWRSFDEDGNVINQDVYEDGRKAN
;
A
#
# COMPACT_ATOMS: atom_id res chain seq x y z
N MET A 1 21.09 30.54 -18.61
CA MET A 1 21.71 29.74 -17.54
C MET A 1 21.06 28.37 -17.64
N CYS A 2 21.61 27.44 -18.41
CA CYS A 2 21.03 26.10 -18.61
C CYS A 2 21.14 25.31 -17.30
N GLN A 3 20.03 24.76 -16.81
CA GLN A 3 19.99 23.88 -15.64
C GLN A 3 20.18 22.44 -16.13
N GLN A 4 21.31 21.82 -15.78
CA GLN A 4 21.48 20.36 -15.87
C GLN A 4 20.79 19.69 -14.68
N LEU A 5 20.06 18.59 -14.94
CA LEU A 5 19.66 17.66 -13.89
C LEU A 5 20.71 16.55 -13.81
N ILE A 6 21.27 16.30 -12.62
CA ILE A 6 22.30 15.29 -12.39
C ILE A 6 21.77 14.27 -11.38
N THR A 7 21.78 12.98 -11.74
CA THR A 7 21.31 11.87 -10.88
C THR A 7 22.37 10.77 -10.83
N ASP A 8 22.79 10.38 -9.62
CA ASP A 8 23.80 9.31 -9.42
C ASP A 8 23.11 7.93 -9.28
N VAL A 9 23.68 6.90 -9.93
CA VAL A 9 23.14 5.53 -9.97
C VAL A 9 24.02 4.58 -9.18
N TYR A 10 23.44 3.85 -8.22
CA TYR A 10 24.16 2.92 -7.35
C TYR A 10 23.75 1.46 -7.61
N LEU A 11 24.70 0.54 -7.43
CA LEU A 11 24.52 -0.90 -7.40
C LEU A 11 24.75 -1.40 -5.98
N TYR A 12 23.89 -2.33 -5.56
CA TYR A 12 23.98 -2.98 -4.25
C TYR A 12 24.20 -4.47 -4.45
N LYS A 13 25.11 -5.05 -3.68
CA LYS A 13 25.33 -6.49 -3.62
C LYS A 13 25.25 -6.93 -2.16
N VAL A 14 24.33 -7.85 -1.87
CA VAL A 14 24.18 -8.47 -0.55
C VAL A 14 24.76 -9.87 -0.64
N GLU A 15 25.65 -10.24 0.27
CA GLU A 15 26.16 -11.60 0.45
C GLU A 15 25.63 -12.15 1.79
N PRO A 16 24.42 -12.77 1.82
CA PRO A 16 23.77 -13.16 3.06
C PRO A 16 24.60 -14.16 3.89
N ALA A 17 25.30 -15.07 3.21
CA ALA A 17 26.18 -16.05 3.85
C ALA A 17 27.42 -15.43 4.54
N LYS A 18 27.76 -14.17 4.22
CA LYS A 18 28.88 -13.43 4.81
C LYS A 18 28.46 -12.22 5.62
N GLN A 19 27.15 -11.94 5.72
CA GLN A 19 26.61 -10.78 6.41
C GLN A 19 27.19 -9.45 5.88
N GLU A 20 27.42 -9.36 4.57
CA GLU A 20 28.07 -8.20 3.95
C GLU A 20 27.14 -7.51 2.94
N LEU A 21 27.09 -6.18 3.01
CA LEU A 21 26.47 -5.31 2.01
C LEU A 21 27.56 -4.45 1.37
N THR A 22 27.69 -4.53 0.05
CA THR A 22 28.58 -3.69 -0.74
C THR A 22 27.77 -2.73 -1.62
N ILE A 23 28.12 -1.44 -1.56
CA ILE A 23 27.48 -0.37 -2.32
C ILE A 23 28.51 0.23 -3.28
N LYS A 24 28.14 0.34 -4.56
CA LYS A 24 29.02 0.86 -5.61
C LYS A 24 28.31 1.89 -6.48
N LEU A 25 28.88 3.07 -6.64
CA LEU A 25 28.43 4.06 -7.62
C LEU A 25 28.75 3.55 -9.04
N LYS A 26 27.74 3.41 -9.88
CA LYS A 26 27.87 2.84 -11.24
C LYS A 26 27.93 3.89 -12.34
N GLY A 27 27.31 5.05 -12.17
CA GLY A 27 27.31 6.09 -13.19
C GLY A 27 26.44 7.28 -12.82
N ARG A 28 26.45 8.29 -13.69
CA ARG A 28 25.74 9.55 -13.50
C ARG A 28 24.88 9.83 -14.72
N ILE A 29 23.60 10.11 -14.50
CA ILE A 29 22.67 10.51 -15.54
C ILE A 29 22.64 12.04 -15.56
N VAL A 30 22.89 12.60 -16.73
CA VAL A 30 22.78 14.04 -16.96
C VAL A 30 21.67 14.29 -17.98
N SER A 31 20.71 15.14 -17.62
CA SER A 31 19.57 15.50 -18.46
C SER A 31 19.61 16.98 -18.81
N GLU A 32 19.56 17.26 -20.12
CA GLU A 32 19.36 18.59 -20.69
C GLU A 32 18.30 18.52 -21.81
N PHE A 33 17.31 19.43 -21.74
CA PHE A 33 16.26 19.70 -22.75
C PHE A 33 16.01 18.57 -23.77
N GLY A 34 15.23 17.57 -23.37
CA GLY A 34 14.71 16.54 -24.28
C GLY A 34 15.70 15.41 -24.62
N THR A 35 16.91 15.40 -24.05
CA THR A 35 17.85 14.28 -24.19
C THR A 35 18.39 13.83 -22.84
N THR A 36 18.36 12.51 -22.61
CA THR A 36 18.93 11.85 -21.41
C THR A 36 20.13 11.02 -21.85
N LYS A 37 21.31 11.24 -21.26
CA LYS A 37 22.50 10.41 -21.49
C LYS A 37 23.05 9.88 -20.17
N LEU A 38 23.49 8.62 -20.20
CA LEU A 38 24.25 7.99 -19.12
C LEU A 38 25.73 8.24 -19.38
N GLU A 39 26.42 8.90 -18.44
CA GLU A 39 27.86 9.10 -18.50
C GLU A 39 28.58 8.05 -17.64
N ASP A 40 29.47 7.27 -18.27
CA ASP A 40 30.35 6.33 -17.58
C ASP A 40 31.47 7.10 -16.87
N LEU A 41 31.40 7.21 -15.54
CA LEU A 41 32.45 7.82 -14.72
C LEU A 41 33.67 6.89 -14.64
N LYS A 42 34.62 7.03 -15.57
CA LYS A 42 35.95 6.38 -15.47
C LYS A 42 36.86 7.13 -14.49
N SER A 43 36.65 6.96 -13.18
CA SER A 43 37.74 6.90 -12.19
C SER A 43 37.22 6.67 -10.77
N LYS A 44 37.74 5.61 -10.12
CA LYS A 44 37.74 5.30 -8.67
C LYS A 44 36.47 5.72 -7.91
N SER A 45 35.41 4.92 -8.03
CA SER A 45 34.24 5.00 -7.13
C SER A 45 34.63 4.47 -5.74
N ASP A 46 34.35 5.24 -4.70
CA ASP A 46 34.38 4.76 -3.32
C ASP A 46 33.43 3.57 -3.18
N GLU A 47 33.99 2.39 -2.93
CA GLU A 47 33.27 1.16 -2.64
C GLU A 47 33.13 1.05 -1.13
N TYR A 48 31.90 1.03 -0.63
CA TYR A 48 31.62 0.92 0.80
C TYR A 48 31.07 -0.46 1.10
N THR A 49 31.79 -1.21 1.94
CA THR A 49 31.39 -2.54 2.42
C THR A 49 31.19 -2.49 3.92
N GLY A 50 29.98 -2.84 4.37
CA GLY A 50 29.62 -2.94 5.78
C GLY A 50 29.14 -4.35 6.13
N LYS A 51 29.42 -4.78 7.36
CA LYS A 51 28.87 -6.02 7.92
C LYS A 51 27.58 -5.73 8.68
N PHE A 52 26.58 -6.59 8.55
CA PHE A 52 25.29 -6.49 9.24
C PHE A 52 25.02 -7.75 10.08
N GLU A 53 24.58 -7.58 11.33
CA GLU A 53 24.26 -8.71 12.20
C GLU A 53 22.83 -9.24 11.94
N PRO A 54 22.58 -10.55 12.10
CA PRO A 54 21.26 -11.13 11.95
C PRO A 54 20.42 -10.81 13.19
N VAL A 55 19.18 -10.37 12.97
CA VAL A 55 18.21 -10.09 14.05
C VAL A 55 17.55 -11.41 14.45
N ASP A 56 17.47 -11.67 15.76
CA ASP A 56 16.90 -12.89 16.35
C ASP A 56 15.36 -12.86 16.27
N ASP A 57 14.73 -14.00 15.95
CA ASP A 57 13.29 -14.17 15.60
C ASP A 57 12.30 -13.94 16.78
N LYS A 58 12.66 -13.14 17.78
CA LYS A 58 11.80 -12.81 18.94
C LYS A 58 11.61 -11.31 19.20
N GLU A 59 12.11 -10.42 18.35
CA GLU A 59 11.92 -8.97 18.45
C GLU A 59 11.00 -8.35 17.37
N GLU A 60 10.18 -9.16 16.72
CA GLU A 60 9.21 -8.67 15.69
C GLU A 60 8.07 -7.82 16.29
N SER A 61 7.83 -7.92 17.61
CA SER A 61 6.75 -7.20 18.31
C SER A 61 7.17 -5.80 18.82
N ALA A 62 8.47 -5.54 19.00
CA ALA A 62 8.95 -4.28 19.56
C ALA A 62 9.33 -3.22 18.52
N GLN A 63 9.48 -3.59 17.24
CA GLN A 63 9.78 -2.64 16.15
C GLN A 63 8.57 -2.29 15.26
N ALA A 64 7.46 -3.03 15.36
CA ALA A 64 6.20 -2.62 14.73
C ALA A 64 5.66 -1.30 15.30
N GLY A 65 5.93 -1.00 16.58
CA GLY A 65 5.55 0.27 17.23
C GLY A 65 6.45 1.46 16.85
N ALA A 66 7.72 1.23 16.49
CA ALA A 66 8.65 2.30 16.12
C ALA A 66 8.47 2.79 14.66
N ILE A 67 7.91 1.93 13.80
CA ILE A 67 7.54 2.26 12.41
C ILE A 67 6.22 3.05 12.36
N GLU A 68 5.32 2.83 13.33
CA GLU A 68 4.08 3.61 13.47
C GLU A 68 4.34 5.03 14.00
N GLU A 69 5.35 5.22 14.85
CA GLU A 69 5.70 6.53 15.42
C GLU A 69 6.49 7.41 14.43
N THR A 70 7.32 6.83 13.56
CA THR A 70 8.00 7.55 12.48
C THR A 70 7.06 7.94 11.33
N THR A 71 6.00 7.18 11.09
CA THR A 71 4.96 7.52 10.10
C THR A 71 4.07 8.67 10.62
N ARG A 72 3.72 8.71 11.92
CA ARG A 72 2.98 9.83 12.54
C ARG A 72 3.77 11.14 12.64
N LEU A 73 5.10 11.06 12.78
CA LEU A 73 5.97 12.24 12.81
C LEU A 73 6.14 12.89 11.42
N PHE A 74 5.87 12.16 10.34
CA PHE A 74 5.92 12.69 8.97
C PHE A 74 4.62 13.39 8.54
N GLU A 75 3.47 12.95 9.07
CA GLU A 75 2.14 13.50 8.72
C GLU A 75 1.76 14.77 9.52
N SER A 76 2.42 15.07 10.65
CA SER A 76 2.08 16.21 11.52
C SER A 76 2.93 17.48 11.32
N GLY A 77 3.93 17.45 10.44
CA GLY A 77 4.50 18.68 9.86
C GLY A 77 5.24 19.64 10.81
N SER A 78 5.84 19.13 11.89
CA SER A 78 6.52 19.95 12.89
C SER A 78 8.06 19.84 12.85
N PHE A 79 8.73 20.78 12.14
CA PHE A 79 10.14 21.12 12.39
C PHE A 79 10.37 22.64 12.36
N GLN A 80 10.46 23.25 13.55
CA GLN A 80 11.32 24.40 13.85
C GLN A 80 12.57 23.86 14.57
N ALA A 81 13.78 24.40 14.51
CA ALA A 81 14.48 25.35 13.65
C ALA A 81 15.94 25.31 14.15
N LEU A 82 16.96 25.17 13.29
CA LEU A 82 18.31 25.73 13.50
C LEU A 82 18.95 26.04 12.13
N PRO A 83 19.84 27.06 12.04
CA PRO A 83 19.94 27.93 10.87
C PRO A 83 21.18 27.74 9.99
N GLU A 84 21.15 28.42 8.83
CA GLU A 84 22.26 28.76 7.92
C GLU A 84 22.62 27.76 6.80
N ARG A 85 21.77 27.72 5.76
CA ARG A 85 22.10 28.22 4.39
C ARG A 85 20.93 27.95 3.43
N ARG A 86 20.11 28.98 3.18
CA ARG A 86 19.17 28.99 2.05
C ARG A 86 19.88 29.53 0.81
N LYS A 87 19.77 28.84 -0.33
CA LYS A 87 19.02 29.35 -1.51
C LYS A 87 19.10 28.39 -2.70
N ARG A 88 17.92 28.19 -3.32
CA ARG A 88 17.59 27.53 -4.60
C ARG A 88 17.26 26.03 -4.54
N LEU A 89 16.08 25.72 -3.98
CA LEU A 89 15.28 24.57 -4.40
C LEU A 89 14.13 25.12 -5.26
N SER A 90 14.26 24.99 -6.59
CA SER A 90 13.18 25.27 -7.55
C SER A 90 12.45 23.98 -7.86
N THR A 91 11.17 23.92 -7.50
CA THR A 91 10.03 23.18 -8.11
C THR A 91 10.13 21.68 -8.43
N ALA A 92 11.29 21.01 -8.34
CA ALA A 92 11.43 19.57 -8.60
C ALA A 92 11.40 18.69 -7.33
N ALA A 93 11.48 19.28 -6.14
CA ALA A 93 11.40 18.55 -4.86
C ALA A 93 9.95 18.35 -4.35
N LYS A 94 8.94 18.58 -5.20
CA LYS A 94 7.51 18.45 -4.86
C LYS A 94 6.80 17.29 -5.55
N THR A 95 7.52 16.41 -6.27
CA THR A 95 6.90 15.33 -7.06
C THR A 95 7.35 13.91 -6.70
N TYR A 96 8.14 13.72 -5.63
CA TYR A 96 8.46 12.36 -5.16
C TYR A 96 8.19 12.23 -3.66
N LEU A 97 6.91 12.18 -3.31
CA LEU A 97 6.44 11.53 -2.08
C LEU A 97 4.92 11.22 -2.13
N ILE A 98 4.45 10.58 -3.21
CA ILE A 98 3.15 9.87 -3.27
C ILE A 98 3.36 8.54 -4.02
N GLY A 99 4.40 7.80 -3.66
CA GLY A 99 4.76 6.56 -4.36
C GLY A 99 5.57 5.60 -3.49
N GLY A 100 5.30 5.57 -2.18
CA GLY A 100 6.05 4.75 -1.22
C GLY A 100 5.23 3.89 -0.27
N ILE A 101 3.90 4.02 -0.26
CA ILE A 101 3.03 3.22 0.63
C ILE A 101 1.79 2.78 -0.14
N ALA A 102 1.97 1.77 -1.01
CA ALA A 102 0.91 0.88 -1.52
C ALA A 102 1.53 -0.18 -2.45
N MET A 103 2.51 -0.94 -1.97
CA MET A 103 2.91 -2.23 -2.56
C MET A 103 3.17 -3.25 -1.43
N ALA A 104 2.24 -3.30 -0.49
CA ALA A 104 2.14 -4.38 0.51
C ALA A 104 0.73 -4.99 0.43
N ALA A 105 0.37 -5.48 -0.76
CA ALA A 105 -0.69 -6.45 -1.00
C ALA A 105 -0.74 -6.80 -2.49
N LEU A 106 0.30 -7.45 -3.01
CA LEU A 106 0.14 -8.29 -4.19
C LEU A 106 1.05 -9.51 -4.04
N THR A 107 0.39 -10.62 -3.74
CA THR A 107 0.61 -11.93 -4.33
C THR A 107 2.03 -12.18 -4.84
N ILE A 108 2.74 -12.99 -4.07
CA ILE A 108 3.82 -13.88 -4.49
C ILE A 108 3.55 -14.37 -5.93
N VAL A 109 4.22 -13.77 -6.91
CA VAL A 109 4.61 -14.47 -8.15
C VAL A 109 6.02 -14.92 -7.91
N VAL A 110 6.12 -16.14 -7.42
CA VAL A 110 7.35 -16.92 -7.45
C VAL A 110 7.75 -17.08 -8.92
N VAL A 111 8.68 -16.25 -9.40
CA VAL A 111 9.56 -16.69 -10.49
C VAL A 111 10.69 -17.45 -9.82
N ILE A 112 10.47 -18.77 -9.62
CA ILE A 112 11.56 -19.73 -9.49
C ILE A 112 12.28 -19.70 -10.84
N VAL A 113 13.33 -18.88 -10.96
CA VAL A 113 14.50 -19.34 -11.69
C VAL A 113 15.31 -20.13 -10.67
N GLY A 114 15.06 -21.44 -10.64
CA GLY A 114 15.85 -22.35 -9.84
C GLY A 114 17.28 -22.36 -10.37
N VAL A 115 18.17 -21.64 -9.71
CA VAL A 115 19.59 -22.02 -9.65
C VAL A 115 19.74 -22.84 -8.38
N THR A 116 19.49 -24.14 -8.50
CA THR A 116 19.90 -25.11 -7.48
C THR A 116 21.42 -25.17 -7.50
N MET A 117 22.08 -24.59 -6.50
CA MET A 117 23.40 -25.09 -6.10
C MET A 117 23.16 -26.49 -5.51
N LEU A 118 23.58 -27.51 -6.24
CA LEU A 118 23.71 -28.87 -5.69
C LEU A 118 24.66 -28.83 -4.50
N THR A 119 24.12 -29.02 -3.30
CA THR A 119 24.81 -29.77 -2.27
C THR A 119 24.84 -31.24 -2.71
N SER A 120 25.99 -31.87 -2.56
CA SER A 120 26.26 -33.23 -3.02
C SER A 120 25.32 -34.25 -2.34
N ALA A 121 24.33 -34.72 -3.08
CA ALA A 121 23.68 -36.00 -2.86
C ALA A 121 23.43 -36.61 -4.24
N GLY A 122 23.98 -37.80 -4.47
CA GLY A 122 24.04 -38.42 -5.79
C GLY A 122 22.66 -38.61 -6.42
N THR A 123 22.42 -37.95 -7.54
CA THR A 123 21.36 -38.28 -8.50
C THR A 123 21.99 -38.40 -9.87
N SER A 124 21.69 -39.52 -10.54
CA SER A 124 22.27 -39.97 -11.81
C SER A 124 22.24 -38.88 -12.89
N LYS A 125 23.36 -38.72 -13.60
CA LYS A 125 23.46 -37.97 -14.85
C LYS A 125 22.29 -38.35 -15.78
N ALA A 126 21.51 -37.38 -16.20
CA ALA A 126 20.69 -37.52 -17.39
C ALA A 126 21.65 -37.59 -18.60
N ASP A 127 21.55 -38.66 -19.38
CA ASP A 127 22.34 -38.85 -20.59
C ASP A 127 21.83 -37.90 -21.69
N ILE A 128 22.44 -36.73 -21.80
CA ILE A 128 22.35 -35.90 -23.01
C ILE A 128 23.39 -36.46 -23.99
N ASP A 129 22.93 -37.17 -25.04
CA ASP A 129 23.80 -37.56 -26.15
C ASP A 129 24.34 -36.30 -26.83
N THR A 130 25.64 -36.05 -26.64
CA THR A 130 26.37 -34.86 -27.09
C THR A 130 27.38 -35.21 -28.18
N SER A 131 27.00 -36.10 -29.10
CA SER A 131 27.75 -36.29 -30.35
C SER A 131 27.53 -35.10 -31.29
N GLY A 132 28.60 -34.34 -31.56
CA GLY A 132 28.56 -33.04 -32.24
C GLY A 132 28.04 -33.09 -33.67
N GLY A 133 27.00 -32.29 -33.95
CA GLY A 133 26.38 -32.11 -35.25
C GLY A 133 24.94 -31.59 -35.12
N ASP A 134 24.37 -31.12 -36.22
CA ASP A 134 22.92 -30.90 -36.35
C ASP A 134 22.20 -32.19 -35.94
N GLY A 135 21.19 -32.10 -35.08
CA GLY A 135 20.55 -33.30 -34.55
C GLY A 135 19.45 -33.04 -33.52
N SER A 136 18.77 -34.12 -33.13
CA SER A 136 17.74 -34.08 -32.09
C SER A 136 18.37 -34.16 -30.70
N ARG A 137 17.79 -33.43 -29.75
CA ARG A 137 18.06 -33.49 -28.32
C ARG A 137 16.80 -33.98 -27.63
N VAL A 138 16.96 -34.80 -26.59
CA VAL A 138 15.84 -35.32 -25.80
C VAL A 138 16.17 -35.14 -24.33
N GLU A 139 15.26 -34.50 -23.60
CA GLU A 139 15.28 -34.43 -22.15
C GLU A 139 14.21 -35.39 -21.60
N ARG A 140 14.48 -36.03 -20.46
CA ARG A 140 13.57 -36.98 -19.81
C ARG A 140 13.29 -36.58 -18.36
N TRP A 141 12.11 -36.93 -17.88
CA TRP A 141 11.76 -36.86 -16.45
C TRP A 141 12.56 -37.90 -15.64
N PRO A 142 12.63 -37.78 -14.30
CA PRO A 142 13.21 -38.81 -13.45
C PRO A 142 12.57 -40.19 -13.62
N SER A 143 11.29 -40.23 -14.00
CA SER A 143 10.54 -41.45 -14.35
C SER A 143 10.98 -42.10 -15.67
N GLY A 144 11.80 -41.41 -16.48
CA GLY A 144 12.27 -41.86 -17.79
C GLY A 144 11.37 -41.48 -18.98
N SER A 145 10.16 -40.95 -18.72
CA SER A 145 9.28 -40.44 -19.79
C SER A 145 9.89 -39.22 -20.48
N LYS A 146 9.56 -39.00 -21.76
CA LYS A 146 10.05 -37.81 -22.50
C LYS A 146 9.52 -36.56 -21.82
N LYS A 147 10.40 -35.58 -21.61
CA LYS A 147 10.07 -34.25 -21.08
C LYS A 147 10.07 -33.22 -22.20
N ALA A 148 11.11 -33.22 -23.03
CA ALA A 148 11.25 -32.36 -24.18
C ALA A 148 12.05 -33.03 -25.30
N GLU A 149 11.80 -32.64 -26.54
CA GLU A 149 12.52 -33.07 -27.73
C GLU A 149 12.60 -31.92 -28.71
N TRP A 150 13.80 -31.61 -29.18
CA TRP A 150 14.01 -30.50 -30.10
C TRP A 150 15.17 -30.77 -31.04
N HIS A 151 15.16 -30.06 -32.17
CA HIS A 151 16.29 -30.05 -33.11
C HIS A 151 17.18 -28.83 -32.87
N VAL A 152 18.47 -29.00 -33.09
CA VAL A 152 19.46 -27.93 -33.00
C VAL A 152 20.30 -27.85 -34.27
N SER A 153 20.72 -26.64 -34.59
CA SER A 153 21.70 -26.34 -35.65
C SER A 153 22.78 -25.40 -35.14
N ARG A 154 23.95 -25.40 -35.80
CA ARG A 154 25.03 -24.45 -35.49
C ARG A 154 24.89 -23.14 -36.26
N VAL A 155 24.67 -22.05 -35.54
CA VAL A 155 24.62 -20.68 -36.08
C VAL A 155 25.64 -19.83 -35.35
N GLY A 156 26.60 -19.23 -36.07
CA GLY A 156 27.63 -18.37 -35.47
C GLY A 156 28.60 -19.09 -34.51
N GLY A 157 28.67 -20.41 -34.55
CA GLY A 157 29.48 -21.22 -33.62
C GLY A 157 28.74 -21.65 -32.35
N GLU A 158 27.52 -21.16 -32.15
CA GLU A 158 26.64 -21.54 -31.04
C GLU A 158 25.58 -22.55 -31.52
N GLU A 159 25.20 -23.46 -30.63
CA GLU A 159 24.10 -24.41 -30.87
C GLU A 159 22.78 -23.73 -30.54
N VAL A 160 21.91 -23.59 -31.52
CA VAL A 160 20.60 -22.94 -31.38
C VAL A 160 19.47 -23.89 -31.77
N PRO A 161 18.29 -23.79 -31.17
CA PRO A 161 17.12 -24.53 -31.62
C PRO A 161 16.78 -24.24 -33.09
N ASP A 162 16.61 -25.28 -33.90
CA ASP A 162 16.28 -25.13 -35.32
C ASP A 162 15.49 -26.36 -35.79
N GLY A 163 14.20 -26.18 -36.04
CA GLY A 163 13.23 -27.23 -36.34
C GLY A 163 12.15 -27.41 -35.28
N LEU A 164 11.54 -28.60 -35.26
CA LEU A 164 10.40 -28.92 -34.37
C LEU A 164 10.83 -28.97 -32.91
N TRP A 165 10.06 -28.30 -32.05
CA TRP A 165 10.15 -28.35 -30.60
C TRP A 165 8.90 -28.98 -30.01
N GLN A 166 9.07 -29.95 -29.11
CA GLN A 166 7.97 -30.64 -28.43
C GLN A 166 8.28 -30.80 -26.94
N GLU A 167 7.25 -30.60 -26.11
CA GLU A 167 7.29 -30.92 -24.68
C GLU A 167 6.10 -31.78 -24.29
N TRP A 168 6.31 -32.58 -23.24
CA TRP A 168 5.29 -33.46 -22.67
C TRP A 168 5.18 -33.24 -21.16
N HIS A 169 3.97 -33.40 -20.64
CA HIS A 169 3.73 -33.57 -19.20
C HIS A 169 4.30 -34.92 -18.74
N GLU A 170 4.47 -35.10 -17.43
CA GLU A 170 5.10 -36.31 -16.89
C GLU A 170 4.32 -37.59 -17.22
N ASP A 171 3.00 -37.49 -17.39
CA ASP A 171 2.10 -38.56 -17.83
C ASP A 171 2.21 -38.90 -19.33
N GLY A 172 3.07 -38.19 -20.07
CA GLY A 172 3.30 -38.37 -21.50
C GLY A 172 2.33 -37.64 -22.41
N SER A 173 1.34 -36.91 -21.87
CA SER A 173 0.46 -36.06 -22.68
C SER A 173 1.22 -34.85 -23.25
N GLN A 174 0.86 -34.41 -24.47
CA GLN A 174 1.52 -33.27 -25.11
C GLN A 174 1.33 -32.01 -24.25
N LYS A 175 2.40 -31.26 -24.02
CA LYS A 175 2.39 -29.99 -23.28
C LYS A 175 2.59 -28.79 -24.20
N LEU A 176 3.49 -28.88 -25.16
CA LEU A 176 3.85 -27.80 -26.07
C LEU A 176 4.29 -28.36 -27.42
N VAL A 177 3.99 -27.66 -28.50
CA VAL A 177 4.62 -27.88 -29.81
C VAL A 177 4.80 -26.56 -30.54
N GLY A 178 5.91 -26.44 -31.25
CA GLY A 178 6.20 -25.28 -32.08
C GLY A 178 7.42 -25.52 -32.96
N GLN A 179 7.82 -24.49 -33.68
CA GLN A 179 9.00 -24.54 -34.54
C GLN A 179 9.94 -23.39 -34.22
N TYR A 180 11.24 -23.68 -34.27
CA TYR A 180 12.29 -22.69 -34.29
C TYR A 180 12.94 -22.64 -35.67
N VAL A 181 13.44 -21.47 -36.06
CA VAL A 181 14.37 -21.29 -37.18
C VAL A 181 15.53 -20.45 -36.65
N ALA A 182 16.74 -21.01 -36.70
CA ALA A 182 17.96 -20.35 -36.23
C ALA A 182 17.84 -19.71 -34.82
N GLY A 183 17.16 -20.40 -33.89
CA GLY A 183 16.94 -19.97 -32.51
C GLY A 183 15.68 -19.15 -32.27
N ASN A 184 14.97 -18.71 -33.32
CA ASN A 184 13.78 -17.86 -33.20
C ASN A 184 12.48 -18.64 -33.42
N GLN A 185 11.47 -18.41 -32.59
CA GLN A 185 10.16 -19.04 -32.73
C GLN A 185 9.50 -18.61 -34.05
N VAL A 186 8.95 -19.57 -34.78
CA VAL A 186 8.20 -19.34 -36.03
C VAL A 186 6.94 -20.18 -36.10
N GLY A 187 5.96 -19.70 -36.87
CA GLY A 187 4.73 -20.42 -37.16
C GLY A 187 3.83 -20.58 -35.95
N VAL A 188 2.93 -21.56 -35.99
CA VAL A 188 1.94 -21.79 -34.94
C VAL A 188 2.54 -22.58 -33.78
N TRP A 189 2.41 -22.02 -32.59
CA TRP A 189 2.74 -22.62 -31.32
C TRP A 189 1.47 -23.00 -30.57
N ARG A 190 1.41 -24.24 -30.08
CA ARG A 190 0.27 -24.77 -29.31
C ARG A 190 0.73 -25.34 -28.00
N ALA A 191 0.00 -25.02 -26.94
CA ALA A 191 0.19 -25.62 -25.62
C ALA A 191 -1.11 -26.28 -25.15
N TRP A 192 -0.97 -27.29 -24.28
CA TRP A 192 -2.09 -28.01 -23.68
C TRP A 192 -1.92 -28.11 -22.17
N HIS A 193 -3.05 -28.05 -21.47
CA HIS A 193 -3.14 -28.35 -20.04
C HIS A 193 -2.86 -29.83 -19.80
N ALA A 194 -2.50 -30.20 -18.57
CA ALA A 194 -2.25 -31.60 -18.20
C ALA A 194 -3.48 -32.52 -18.41
N ASN A 195 -4.68 -31.96 -18.54
CA ASN A 195 -5.89 -32.71 -18.89
C ASN A 195 -6.10 -32.91 -20.41
N GLY A 196 -5.11 -32.54 -21.23
CA GLY A 196 -5.13 -32.66 -22.69
C GLY A 196 -5.96 -31.61 -23.42
N ARG A 197 -6.60 -30.65 -22.72
CA ARG A 197 -7.32 -29.55 -23.36
C ARG A 197 -6.35 -28.46 -23.81
N PRO A 198 -6.65 -27.71 -24.89
CA PRO A 198 -5.84 -26.58 -25.31
C PRO A 198 -5.63 -25.61 -24.15
N ALA A 199 -4.41 -25.10 -24.00
CA ALA A 199 -4.05 -24.06 -23.04
C ALA A 199 -3.78 -22.73 -23.76
N SER A 200 -3.05 -22.77 -24.87
CA SER A 200 -2.81 -21.60 -25.72
C SER A 200 -2.51 -21.98 -27.17
N GLU A 201 -2.79 -21.05 -28.07
CA GLU A 201 -2.45 -21.10 -29.48
C GLU A 201 -2.06 -19.69 -29.92
N SER A 202 -0.92 -19.59 -30.61
CA SER A 202 -0.34 -18.32 -31.04
C SER A 202 0.51 -18.52 -32.28
N GLU A 203 0.71 -17.47 -33.06
CA GLU A 203 1.62 -17.48 -34.20
C GLU A 203 2.83 -16.60 -33.89
N TYR A 204 4.01 -17.05 -34.31
CA TYR A 204 5.26 -16.31 -34.14
C TYR A 204 5.93 -16.06 -35.49
N SER A 205 6.56 -14.89 -35.60
CA SER A 205 7.47 -14.53 -36.68
C SER A 205 8.72 -13.93 -36.05
N ASP A 206 9.86 -14.57 -36.31
CA ASP A 206 11.18 -14.14 -35.82
C ASP A 206 11.21 -13.90 -34.29
N GLY A 207 10.65 -14.87 -33.54
CA GLY A 207 10.61 -14.82 -32.08
C GLY A 207 9.57 -13.86 -31.49
N LYS A 208 8.79 -13.15 -32.33
CA LYS A 208 7.73 -12.22 -31.87
C LYS A 208 6.35 -12.77 -32.18
N PRO A 209 5.38 -12.64 -31.27
CA PRO A 209 4.01 -13.04 -31.56
C PRO A 209 3.43 -12.15 -32.66
N VAL A 210 2.67 -12.76 -33.55
CA VAL A 210 1.94 -12.12 -34.66
C VAL A 210 0.57 -12.77 -34.80
N GLY A 211 -0.38 -12.06 -35.41
CA GLY A 211 -1.70 -12.62 -35.69
C GLY A 211 -2.50 -12.88 -34.42
N THR A 212 -3.38 -13.89 -34.46
CA THR A 212 -4.32 -14.17 -33.36
C THR A 212 -3.61 -14.92 -32.23
N TRP A 213 -3.78 -14.43 -31.01
CA TRP A 213 -3.41 -15.09 -29.77
C TRP A 213 -4.67 -15.58 -29.07
N THR A 214 -4.72 -16.84 -28.68
CA THR A 214 -5.84 -17.41 -27.92
C THR A 214 -5.33 -18.24 -26.75
N GLU A 215 -5.98 -18.08 -25.60
CA GLU A 215 -5.75 -18.92 -24.41
C GLU A 215 -7.07 -19.51 -23.94
N TRP A 216 -6.99 -20.64 -23.25
CA TRP A 216 -8.12 -21.35 -22.68
C TRP A 216 -7.84 -21.72 -21.22
N HIS A 217 -8.89 -21.64 -20.40
CA HIS A 217 -8.90 -22.18 -19.05
C HIS A 217 -8.75 -23.71 -19.09
N SER A 218 -8.33 -24.32 -17.99
CA SER A 218 -8.21 -25.78 -17.89
C SER A 218 -9.55 -26.50 -18.11
N ASN A 219 -10.68 -25.83 -17.91
CA ASN A 219 -12.01 -26.36 -18.23
C ASN A 219 -12.39 -26.23 -19.72
N GLY A 220 -11.49 -25.75 -20.60
CA GLY A 220 -11.70 -25.64 -22.04
C GLY A 220 -12.49 -24.41 -22.49
N VAL A 221 -12.97 -23.59 -21.55
CA VAL A 221 -13.55 -22.28 -21.86
C VAL A 221 -12.42 -21.34 -22.29
N LYS A 222 -12.63 -20.56 -23.35
CA LYS A 222 -11.67 -19.53 -23.78
C LYS A 222 -11.38 -18.60 -22.59
N ALA A 223 -10.12 -18.27 -22.35
CA ALA A 223 -9.71 -17.38 -21.25
C ALA A 223 -9.38 -15.98 -21.77
N LEU A 224 -8.73 -15.92 -22.94
CA LEU A 224 -8.27 -14.68 -23.54
C LEU A 224 -8.15 -14.85 -25.06
N GLN A 225 -8.39 -13.76 -25.80
CA GLN A 225 -8.12 -13.69 -27.23
C GLN A 225 -7.86 -12.26 -27.66
N GLY A 226 -6.89 -12.09 -28.56
CA GLY A 226 -6.59 -10.81 -29.20
C GLY A 226 -5.62 -11.02 -30.35
N SER A 227 -5.00 -9.95 -30.82
CA SER A 227 -3.99 -10.02 -31.86
C SER A 227 -2.71 -9.29 -31.51
N TYR A 228 -1.60 -9.77 -32.09
CA TYR A 228 -0.32 -9.10 -32.07
C TYR A 228 0.09 -8.62 -33.47
N VAL A 229 0.67 -7.44 -33.54
CA VAL A 229 1.36 -6.89 -34.70
C VAL A 229 2.75 -6.47 -34.24
N ASP A 230 3.80 -7.01 -34.88
CA ASP A 230 5.21 -6.78 -34.53
C ASP A 230 5.54 -7.04 -33.05
N GLY A 231 4.92 -8.06 -32.45
CA GLY A 231 5.09 -8.41 -31.04
C GLY A 231 4.34 -7.51 -30.06
N LYS A 232 3.51 -6.57 -30.53
CA LYS A 232 2.70 -5.66 -29.69
C LYS A 232 1.21 -5.96 -29.83
N LYS A 233 0.46 -5.83 -28.74
CA LYS A 233 -0.99 -6.01 -28.75
C LYS A 233 -1.63 -5.02 -29.72
N ASP A 234 -2.54 -5.50 -30.56
CA ASP A 234 -3.23 -4.68 -31.54
C ASP A 234 -4.68 -5.14 -31.68
N GLY A 235 -5.59 -4.18 -31.86
CA GLY A 235 -7.02 -4.43 -32.00
C GLY A 235 -7.71 -4.72 -30.67
N GLU A 236 -8.84 -5.42 -30.74
CA GLU A 236 -9.66 -5.76 -29.57
C GLU A 236 -9.16 -7.03 -28.89
N TRP A 237 -8.94 -6.91 -27.59
CA TRP A 237 -8.57 -7.97 -26.67
C TRP A 237 -9.76 -8.27 -25.78
N ARG A 238 -10.13 -9.54 -25.71
CA ARG A 238 -11.24 -10.03 -24.90
C ARG A 238 -10.77 -11.07 -23.93
N THR A 239 -11.35 -11.05 -22.74
CA THR A 239 -11.13 -12.08 -21.72
C THR A 239 -12.46 -12.63 -21.25
N TRP A 240 -12.43 -13.84 -20.70
CA TRP A 240 -13.61 -14.55 -20.20
C TRP A 240 -13.31 -15.19 -18.85
N HIS A 241 -14.34 -15.21 -18.00
CA HIS A 241 -14.34 -15.94 -16.74
C HIS A 241 -14.35 -17.45 -16.99
N THR A 242 -14.02 -18.24 -15.98
CA THR A 242 -14.03 -19.70 -16.07
C THR A 242 -15.42 -20.27 -16.37
N ASN A 243 -16.49 -19.55 -16.04
CA ASN A 243 -17.86 -19.92 -16.37
C ASN A 243 -18.28 -19.58 -17.83
N GLY A 244 -17.41 -18.90 -18.60
CA GLY A 244 -17.66 -18.49 -19.98
C GLY A 244 -18.30 -17.10 -20.15
N ALA A 245 -18.64 -16.41 -19.06
CA ALA A 245 -19.05 -15.01 -19.12
C ALA A 245 -17.88 -14.12 -19.58
N PHE A 246 -18.18 -13.04 -20.30
CA PHE A 246 -17.17 -12.03 -20.65
C PHE A 246 -16.60 -11.40 -19.37
N ALA A 247 -15.29 -11.20 -19.33
CA ALA A 247 -14.58 -10.59 -18.22
C ALA A 247 -14.04 -9.21 -18.57
N SER A 248 -13.48 -9.02 -19.78
CA SER A 248 -13.07 -7.71 -20.29
C SER A 248 -13.12 -7.60 -21.81
N SER A 249 -13.24 -6.37 -22.30
CA SER A 249 -13.02 -5.95 -23.68
C SER A 249 -12.16 -4.68 -23.62
N GLU A 250 -10.97 -4.79 -24.18
CA GLU A 250 -9.89 -3.81 -24.14
C GLU A 250 -9.42 -3.58 -25.56
N LYS A 251 -9.03 -2.36 -25.91
CA LYS A 251 -8.55 -2.08 -27.26
C LYS A 251 -7.17 -1.44 -27.22
N PHE A 252 -6.31 -1.89 -28.14
CA PHE A 252 -4.94 -1.47 -28.29
C PHE A 252 -4.66 -1.03 -29.73
N ASP A 253 -3.81 -0.02 -29.90
CA ASP A 253 -3.17 0.35 -31.17
C ASP A 253 -1.66 0.19 -31.00
N LYS A 254 -1.08 -0.85 -31.61
CA LYS A 254 0.36 -1.16 -31.54
C LYS A 254 0.96 -1.10 -30.12
N GLY A 255 0.24 -1.66 -29.16
CA GLY A 255 0.63 -1.78 -27.76
C GLY A 255 0.07 -0.69 -26.85
N GLU A 256 -0.43 0.42 -27.40
CA GLU A 256 -0.97 1.53 -26.61
C GLU A 256 -2.48 1.36 -26.36
N PRO A 257 -2.97 1.51 -25.12
CA PRO A 257 -4.40 1.50 -24.80
C PRO A 257 -5.17 2.59 -25.54
N VAL A 258 -6.29 2.23 -26.18
CA VAL A 258 -7.17 3.18 -26.89
C VAL A 258 -8.63 2.76 -26.79
N GLY A 259 -9.54 3.72 -26.95
CA GLY A 259 -10.98 3.46 -27.06
C GLY A 259 -11.63 2.98 -25.77
N ASP A 260 -12.83 2.41 -25.92
CA ASP A 260 -13.64 1.95 -24.80
C ASP A 260 -13.03 0.72 -24.13
N TRP A 261 -12.95 0.75 -22.81
CA TRP A 261 -12.47 -0.34 -21.98
C TRP A 261 -13.58 -0.74 -21.04
N ASN A 262 -13.98 -2.01 -21.10
CA ASN A 262 -15.10 -2.54 -20.36
C ASN A 262 -14.69 -3.80 -19.61
N THR A 263 -15.21 -3.96 -18.40
CA THR A 263 -15.01 -5.16 -17.59
C THR A 263 -16.32 -5.57 -16.95
N TRP A 264 -16.50 -6.86 -16.72
CA TRP A 264 -17.71 -7.44 -16.17
C TRP A 264 -17.40 -8.44 -15.06
N TYR A 265 -18.34 -8.58 -14.13
CA TYR A 265 -18.36 -9.67 -13.16
C TYR A 265 -18.71 -11.00 -13.84
N ASP A 266 -18.51 -12.10 -13.13
CA ASP A 266 -18.81 -13.45 -13.63
C ASP A 266 -20.31 -13.71 -13.85
N ASP A 267 -21.18 -12.93 -13.22
CA ASP A 267 -22.61 -12.86 -13.47
C ASP A 267 -23.01 -12.00 -14.68
N GLY A 268 -22.03 -11.40 -15.36
CA GLY A 268 -22.21 -10.56 -16.55
C GLY A 268 -22.59 -9.10 -16.27
N LYS A 269 -22.75 -8.68 -15.01
CA LYS A 269 -22.94 -7.26 -14.70
C LYS A 269 -21.67 -6.47 -14.97
N THR A 270 -21.83 -5.23 -15.44
CA THR A 270 -20.70 -4.31 -15.62
C THR A 270 -19.98 -4.10 -14.29
N LYS A 271 -18.66 -4.25 -14.31
CA LYS A 271 -17.76 -4.03 -13.17
C LYS A 271 -17.08 -2.67 -13.28
N SER A 272 -16.62 -2.32 -14.48
CA SER A 272 -16.15 -0.96 -14.77
C SER A 272 -16.16 -0.68 -16.26
N HIS A 273 -16.27 0.59 -16.62
CA HIS A 273 -16.04 1.07 -17.97
C HIS A 273 -15.36 2.45 -17.97
N GLY A 274 -14.69 2.76 -19.08
CA GLY A 274 -14.06 4.05 -19.30
C GLY A 274 -13.39 4.13 -20.67
N LEU A 275 -12.70 5.23 -20.92
CA LEU A 275 -12.07 5.54 -22.20
C LEU A 275 -10.55 5.71 -22.03
N TYR A 276 -9.80 5.20 -23.02
CA TYR A 276 -8.41 5.58 -23.24
C TYR A 276 -8.28 6.43 -24.51
N LEU A 277 -7.54 7.54 -24.41
CA LEU A 277 -7.09 8.37 -25.52
C LEU A 277 -5.58 8.51 -25.44
N ASP A 278 -4.88 8.21 -26.53
CA ASP A 278 -3.41 8.28 -26.63
C ASP A 278 -2.67 7.56 -25.50
N GLY A 279 -3.14 6.35 -25.13
CA GLY A 279 -2.54 5.55 -24.06
C GLY A 279 -2.92 6.00 -22.64
N LEU A 280 -3.68 7.08 -22.49
CA LEU A 280 -4.02 7.68 -21.20
C LEU A 280 -5.52 7.55 -20.90
N ARG A 281 -5.86 7.35 -19.62
CA ARG A 281 -7.27 7.41 -19.20
C ARG A 281 -7.85 8.78 -19.51
N ALA A 282 -9.05 8.78 -20.07
CA ALA A 282 -9.77 9.98 -20.44
C ALA A 282 -11.26 9.86 -20.09
N ASP A 283 -11.89 11.02 -19.99
CA ASP A 283 -13.31 11.17 -19.70
C ASP A 283 -13.70 10.46 -18.39
N ARG A 284 -14.94 10.01 -18.29
CA ARG A 284 -15.49 9.39 -17.08
C ARG A 284 -15.18 7.91 -17.03
N TRP A 285 -14.52 7.51 -15.95
CA TRP A 285 -14.36 6.13 -15.53
C TRP A 285 -15.39 5.81 -14.46
N VAL A 286 -16.19 4.76 -14.70
CA VAL A 286 -17.24 4.34 -13.77
C VAL A 286 -16.94 2.93 -13.30
N ILE A 287 -17.00 2.73 -11.98
CA ILE A 287 -16.80 1.45 -11.30
C ILE A 287 -18.09 1.12 -10.58
N TYR A 288 -18.52 -0.13 -10.66
CA TYR A 288 -19.75 -0.64 -10.07
C TYR A 288 -19.43 -1.66 -8.99
N HIS A 289 -20.27 -1.72 -7.96
CA HIS A 289 -20.36 -2.86 -7.05
C HIS A 289 -20.92 -4.09 -7.79
N ASP A 290 -20.71 -5.28 -7.22
CA ASP A 290 -21.29 -6.56 -7.69
C ASP A 290 -22.84 -6.57 -7.74
N ASN A 291 -23.49 -5.68 -6.99
CA ASN A 291 -24.94 -5.50 -7.01
C ASN A 291 -25.42 -4.52 -8.11
N GLY A 292 -24.50 -4.01 -8.94
CA GLY A 292 -24.78 -3.11 -10.07
C GLY A 292 -24.97 -1.64 -9.69
N VAL A 293 -24.74 -1.27 -8.43
CA VAL A 293 -24.72 0.15 -8.02
C VAL A 293 -23.39 0.76 -8.38
N GLU A 294 -23.38 1.97 -8.95
CA GLU A 294 -22.14 2.73 -9.19
C GLU A 294 -21.40 2.93 -7.87
N GLU A 295 -20.27 2.26 -7.70
CA GLU A 295 -19.38 2.44 -6.57
C GLU A 295 -18.67 3.78 -6.67
N ARG A 296 -18.23 4.14 -7.88
CA ARG A 296 -17.37 5.30 -8.09
C ARG A 296 -17.48 5.86 -9.49
N SER A 297 -17.39 7.18 -9.59
CA SER A 297 -17.26 7.89 -10.85
C SER A 297 -16.09 8.87 -10.77
N GLU A 298 -15.12 8.73 -11.65
CA GLU A 298 -13.88 9.51 -11.71
C GLU A 298 -13.76 10.18 -13.08
N VAL A 299 -13.41 11.47 -13.12
CA VAL A 299 -13.18 12.18 -14.38
C VAL A 299 -11.69 12.32 -14.61
N TRP A 300 -11.25 11.84 -15.77
CA TRP A 300 -9.87 11.81 -16.21
C TRP A 300 -9.68 12.74 -17.40
N LYS A 301 -8.60 13.51 -17.39
CA LYS A 301 -8.17 14.34 -18.50
C LYS A 301 -6.68 14.17 -18.66
N ASP A 302 -6.22 13.80 -19.84
CA ASP A 302 -4.80 13.59 -20.14
C ASP A 302 -4.11 12.66 -19.11
N GLY A 303 -4.80 11.60 -18.68
CA GLY A 303 -4.29 10.62 -17.73
C GLY A 303 -4.23 11.06 -16.27
N ILE A 304 -4.76 12.24 -15.93
CA ILE A 304 -4.83 12.73 -14.55
C ILE A 304 -6.29 13.00 -14.14
N LEU A 305 -6.59 12.84 -12.85
CA LEU A 305 -7.92 13.17 -12.31
C LEU A 305 -8.18 14.68 -12.40
N ASP A 306 -9.24 15.08 -13.09
CA ASP A 306 -9.59 16.49 -13.32
C ASP A 306 -11.10 16.63 -13.56
N GLY A 307 -11.83 16.91 -12.49
CA GLY A 307 -13.28 17.06 -12.51
C GLY A 307 -13.96 16.55 -11.24
N GLU A 308 -15.29 16.65 -11.24
CA GLU A 308 -16.14 16.17 -10.15
C GLU A 308 -16.13 14.64 -10.08
N THR A 309 -15.82 14.12 -8.90
CA THR A 309 -15.81 12.70 -8.57
C THR A 309 -16.77 12.43 -7.43
N PHE A 310 -17.29 11.21 -7.40
CA PHE A 310 -18.08 10.74 -6.27
C PHE A 310 -17.93 9.23 -6.11
N GLY A 311 -18.35 8.74 -4.96
CA GLY A 311 -18.61 7.34 -4.71
C GLY A 311 -19.97 7.12 -4.06
N ASN A 312 -20.49 5.91 -4.21
CA ASN A 312 -21.68 5.45 -3.49
C ASN A 312 -21.41 4.14 -2.74
N PHE A 313 -22.14 3.96 -1.65
CA PHE A 313 -22.31 2.68 -1.00
C PHE A 313 -23.20 1.74 -1.82
N ARG A 314 -23.17 0.45 -1.49
CA ARG A 314 -24.03 -0.58 -2.10
C ARG A 314 -25.53 -0.30 -1.99
N ASN A 315 -25.96 0.53 -1.04
CA ASN A 315 -27.36 0.96 -0.87
C ASN A 315 -27.73 2.22 -1.70
N ARG A 316 -26.86 2.64 -2.65
CA ARG A 316 -27.01 3.81 -3.53
C ARG A 316 -26.85 5.17 -2.84
N GLN A 317 -26.61 5.21 -1.53
CA GLN A 317 -26.29 6.45 -0.86
C GLN A 317 -24.87 6.90 -1.19
N ARG A 318 -24.65 8.22 -1.28
CA ARG A 318 -23.31 8.79 -1.44
C ARG A 318 -22.39 8.32 -0.33
N SER A 319 -21.16 7.97 -0.68
CA SER A 319 -20.09 7.69 0.30
C SER A 319 -19.09 8.83 0.34
N PHE A 320 -18.84 9.48 -0.80
CA PHE A 320 -18.10 10.72 -0.88
C PHE A 320 -18.40 11.47 -2.17
N GLU A 321 -18.06 12.76 -2.19
CA GLU A 321 -17.96 13.56 -3.40
C GLU A 321 -16.94 14.69 -3.22
N GLY A 322 -16.41 15.17 -4.33
CA GLY A 322 -15.47 16.27 -4.35
C GLY A 322 -14.91 16.50 -5.75
N THR A 323 -14.01 17.47 -5.88
CA THR A 323 -13.40 17.82 -7.17
C THR A 323 -11.92 17.51 -7.17
N TRP A 324 -11.44 16.94 -8.26
CA TRP A 324 -10.02 16.89 -8.60
C TRP A 324 -9.69 18.03 -9.57
N LYS A 325 -8.53 18.64 -9.40
CA LYS A 325 -7.97 19.62 -10.32
C LYS A 325 -6.49 19.34 -10.52
N GLY A 326 -6.11 18.95 -11.73
CA GLY A 326 -4.72 18.62 -12.06
C GLY A 326 -4.13 17.51 -11.17
N GLY A 327 -4.90 16.45 -10.90
CA GLY A 327 -4.49 15.32 -10.07
C GLY A 327 -4.49 15.57 -8.56
N LYS A 328 -5.00 16.73 -8.11
CA LYS A 328 -5.05 17.11 -6.69
C LYS A 328 -6.47 17.40 -6.25
N ARG A 329 -6.83 17.02 -5.02
CA ARG A 329 -8.11 17.38 -4.44
C ARG A 329 -8.24 18.91 -4.37
N SER A 330 -9.41 19.42 -4.73
CA SER A 330 -9.71 20.84 -4.74
C SER A 330 -11.17 21.08 -4.34
N GLY A 331 -11.42 22.20 -3.68
CA GLY A 331 -12.75 22.58 -3.22
C GLY A 331 -13.22 21.73 -2.05
N THR A 332 -14.51 21.78 -1.76
CA THR A 332 -15.13 21.02 -0.67
C THR A 332 -15.22 19.55 -1.04
N TRP A 333 -14.79 18.72 -0.10
CA TRP A 333 -15.00 17.28 -0.12
C TRP A 333 -15.90 16.90 1.04
N THR A 334 -16.87 16.04 0.75
CA THR A 334 -17.83 15.57 1.73
C THR A 334 -17.84 14.04 1.67
N TRP A 335 -17.90 13.43 2.84
CA TRP A 335 -18.04 12.00 3.06
C TRP A 335 -19.26 11.75 3.92
N TRP A 336 -19.91 10.61 3.68
CA TRP A 336 -21.09 10.19 4.41
C TRP A 336 -20.90 8.80 5.00
N TYR A 337 -21.66 8.52 6.05
CA TYR A 337 -21.88 7.18 6.55
C TYR A 337 -22.94 6.46 5.70
N ILE A 338 -22.96 5.13 5.80
CA ILE A 338 -23.92 4.27 5.07
C ILE A 338 -25.39 4.49 5.49
N ASN A 339 -25.65 5.23 6.57
CA ASN A 339 -27.00 5.63 6.97
C ASN A 339 -27.43 6.96 6.31
N GLY A 340 -26.54 7.66 5.62
CA GLY A 340 -26.80 8.91 4.92
C GLY A 340 -26.42 10.16 5.70
N GLU A 341 -26.04 10.03 6.97
CA GLU A 341 -25.50 11.13 7.76
C GLU A 341 -24.11 11.52 7.25
N LYS A 342 -23.77 12.82 7.30
CA LYS A 342 -22.41 13.25 6.98
C LYS A 342 -21.44 12.59 7.96
N ALA A 343 -20.26 12.23 7.47
CA ALA A 343 -19.16 11.70 8.26
C ALA A 343 -18.05 12.72 8.41
N LYS A 344 -17.71 13.41 7.31
CA LYS A 344 -16.64 14.40 7.28
C LYS A 344 -16.84 15.38 6.13
N GLU A 345 -16.42 16.61 6.32
CA GLU A 345 -16.46 17.65 5.29
C GLU A 345 -15.34 18.65 5.54
N GLY A 346 -14.75 19.13 4.46
CA GLY A 346 -13.81 20.24 4.49
C GLY A 346 -13.20 20.51 3.12
N ALA A 347 -12.48 21.63 3.03
CA ALA A 347 -11.91 22.06 1.75
C ALA A 347 -10.48 21.55 1.55
N PHE A 348 -10.13 21.31 0.28
CA PHE A 348 -8.77 21.13 -0.18
C PHE A 348 -8.33 22.29 -1.07
N GLU A 349 -7.10 22.73 -0.86
CA GLU A 349 -6.38 23.69 -1.69
C GLU A 349 -5.06 23.06 -2.13
N ASP A 350 -4.86 22.91 -3.44
CA ASP A 350 -3.69 22.23 -4.03
C ASP A 350 -3.41 20.83 -3.43
N GLY A 351 -4.47 20.09 -3.13
CA GLY A 351 -4.39 18.74 -2.57
C GLY A 351 -4.13 18.67 -1.07
N LEU A 352 -4.07 19.81 -0.38
CA LEU A 352 -3.88 19.90 1.07
C LEU A 352 -5.15 20.39 1.75
N GLU A 353 -5.48 19.85 2.92
CA GLU A 353 -6.59 20.32 3.75
C GLU A 353 -6.41 21.82 4.06
N SER A 354 -7.50 22.58 3.90
CA SER A 354 -7.51 24.03 4.11
C SER A 354 -8.86 24.46 4.66
N GLY A 355 -8.85 25.47 5.51
CA GLY A 355 -10.06 26.04 6.10
C GLY A 355 -10.70 25.14 7.14
N GLU A 356 -12.00 25.35 7.34
CA GLU A 356 -12.77 24.64 8.36
C GLU A 356 -13.08 23.21 7.94
N TRP A 357 -12.90 22.30 8.89
CA TRP A 357 -13.19 20.88 8.75
C TRP A 357 -14.12 20.47 9.87
N THR A 358 -15.15 19.70 9.51
CA THR A 358 -16.09 19.11 10.45
C THR A 358 -16.16 17.61 10.22
N GLU A 359 -16.12 16.85 11.31
CA GLU A 359 -16.46 15.44 11.37
C GLU A 359 -17.69 15.28 12.25
N TRP A 360 -18.54 14.33 11.89
CA TRP A 360 -19.77 14.03 12.62
C TRP A 360 -19.72 12.60 13.16
N HIS A 361 -20.45 12.34 14.22
CA HIS A 361 -20.77 11.00 14.68
C HIS A 361 -21.76 10.36 13.72
N GLN A 362 -21.83 9.04 13.71
CA GLN A 362 -22.81 8.32 12.90
C GLN A 362 -24.27 8.65 13.29
N THR A 363 -24.47 9.16 14.51
CA THR A 363 -25.76 9.68 15.01
C THR A 363 -26.14 11.05 14.45
N GLY A 364 -25.25 11.72 13.70
CA GLY A 364 -25.46 13.03 13.08
C GLY A 364 -24.97 14.23 13.92
N GLY A 365 -24.63 14.02 15.20
CA GLY A 365 -24.01 15.06 16.03
C GLY A 365 -22.62 15.44 15.53
N VAL A 366 -22.20 16.70 15.67
CA VAL A 366 -20.80 17.07 15.42
C VAL A 366 -19.92 16.25 16.36
N LYS A 367 -18.82 15.72 15.84
CA LYS A 367 -17.79 14.98 16.58
C LYS A 367 -16.54 15.81 16.77
N LEU A 368 -16.13 16.49 15.72
CA LEU A 368 -14.87 17.24 15.69
C LEU A 368 -15.01 18.42 14.73
N THR A 369 -14.55 19.58 15.14
CA THR A 369 -14.43 20.74 14.24
C THR A 369 -13.14 21.50 14.50
N GLY A 370 -12.53 22.05 13.45
CA GLY A 370 -11.33 22.86 13.55
C GLY A 370 -10.82 23.28 12.18
N ASN A 371 -9.71 24.02 12.17
CA ASN A 371 -9.14 24.53 10.92
C ASN A 371 -7.86 23.79 10.52
N TYR A 372 -7.70 23.59 9.22
CA TYR A 372 -6.45 23.21 8.60
C TYR A 372 -5.83 24.40 7.88
N LEU A 373 -4.50 24.52 7.98
CA LEU A 373 -3.68 25.42 7.19
C LEU A 373 -2.60 24.60 6.48
N LYS A 374 -2.72 24.45 5.15
CA LYS A 374 -1.76 23.70 4.31
C LYS A 374 -1.54 22.26 4.81
N GLY A 375 -2.63 21.56 5.10
CA GLY A 375 -2.60 20.16 5.55
C GLY A 375 -2.29 20.00 7.05
N GLN A 376 -2.00 21.06 7.78
CA GLN A 376 -1.70 21.00 9.21
C GLN A 376 -2.84 21.55 10.05
N ARG A 377 -3.19 20.89 11.15
CA ARG A 377 -4.13 21.44 12.13
C ARG A 377 -3.60 22.78 12.65
N ASP A 378 -4.47 23.79 12.65
CA ASP A 378 -4.13 25.12 13.13
C ASP A 378 -5.31 25.73 13.88
N GLY A 379 -5.01 26.48 14.94
CA GLY A 379 -6.03 27.07 15.80
C GLY A 379 -6.74 26.06 16.71
N GLU A 380 -7.96 26.41 17.11
CA GLU A 380 -8.77 25.64 18.04
C GLU A 380 -9.48 24.49 17.35
N TRP A 381 -9.38 23.31 17.96
CA TRP A 381 -10.07 22.09 17.58
C TRP A 381 -10.99 21.67 18.72
N ARG A 382 -12.29 21.53 18.45
CA ARG A 382 -13.32 21.13 19.42
C ARG A 382 -13.81 19.74 19.11
N GLU A 383 -13.80 18.88 20.13
CA GLU A 383 -14.30 17.52 20.08
C GLU A 383 -15.49 17.37 21.02
N THR A 384 -16.51 16.66 20.56
CA THR A 384 -17.77 16.42 21.27
C THR A 384 -18.06 14.92 21.34
N ASP A 385 -18.65 14.47 22.44
CA ASP A 385 -19.11 13.10 22.60
C ASP A 385 -20.40 12.83 21.79
N GLU A 386 -20.88 11.58 21.80
CA GLU A 386 -22.09 11.19 21.05
C GLU A 386 -23.37 11.87 21.57
N ASP A 387 -23.37 12.30 22.83
CA ASP A 387 -24.46 13.06 23.46
C ASP A 387 -24.39 14.56 23.13
N GLY A 388 -23.35 15.00 22.42
CA GLY A 388 -23.12 16.39 22.03
C GLY A 388 -22.44 17.25 23.09
N ASN A 389 -21.97 16.67 24.19
CA ASN A 389 -21.20 17.41 25.19
C ASN A 389 -19.79 17.66 24.69
N LEU A 390 -19.23 18.83 25.00
CA LEU A 390 -17.80 19.09 24.78
C LEU A 390 -16.98 18.05 25.53
N ALA A 391 -16.07 17.39 24.83
CA ALA A 391 -15.20 16.33 25.32
C ALA A 391 -13.74 16.77 25.33
N ALA A 392 -13.30 17.54 24.34
CA ALA A 392 -11.97 18.14 24.33
C ALA A 392 -11.89 19.45 23.55
N VAL A 393 -10.96 20.31 23.96
CA VAL A 393 -10.51 21.47 23.19
C VAL A 393 -9.00 21.41 23.06
N ARG A 394 -8.49 21.41 21.83
CA ARG A 394 -7.07 21.37 21.52
C ARG A 394 -6.67 22.61 20.74
N GLN A 395 -5.57 23.25 21.14
CA GLN A 395 -5.01 24.40 20.43
C GLN A 395 -3.79 23.94 19.64
N TYR A 396 -3.79 24.15 18.34
CA TYR A 396 -2.67 23.86 17.46
C TYR A 396 -2.05 25.13 16.88
N ARG A 397 -0.75 25.07 16.59
CA ARG A 397 -0.07 26.06 15.77
C ARG A 397 0.90 25.34 14.86
N GLN A 398 0.67 25.43 13.54
CA GLN A 398 1.49 24.74 12.53
C GLN A 398 1.64 23.23 12.83
N GLY A 399 0.50 22.56 13.05
CA GLY A 399 0.45 21.12 13.34
C GLY A 399 0.87 20.71 14.76
N MET A 400 1.59 21.58 15.48
CA MET A 400 2.02 21.29 16.86
C MET A 400 0.91 21.59 17.86
N LEU A 401 0.56 20.61 18.68
CA LEU A 401 -0.31 20.80 19.85
C LEU A 401 0.37 21.77 20.84
N LYS A 402 -0.36 22.80 21.25
CA LYS A 402 0.11 23.84 22.20
C LYS A 402 -0.55 23.69 23.56
N SER A 403 -1.81 23.29 23.59
CA SER A 403 -2.53 22.99 24.82
C SER A 403 -3.72 22.09 24.52
N GLU A 404 -4.12 21.31 25.49
CA GLU A 404 -5.37 20.56 25.45
C GLU A 404 -6.12 20.67 26.77
N LYS A 405 -7.44 20.63 26.67
CA LYS A 405 -8.37 20.56 27.79
C LYS A 405 -9.34 19.44 27.53
N HIS A 406 -9.64 18.66 28.55
CA HIS A 406 -10.62 17.58 28.50
C HIS A 406 -11.84 17.95 29.33
N TYR A 407 -12.97 17.39 28.95
CA TYR A 407 -14.26 17.69 29.56
C TYR A 407 -15.02 16.38 29.75
N PHE A 408 -15.72 16.26 30.87
CA PHE A 408 -16.63 15.16 31.16
C PHE A 408 -18.05 15.71 31.27
N ARG A 409 -18.92 15.34 30.33
CA ARG A 409 -20.29 15.90 30.20
C ARG A 409 -20.31 17.43 30.24
N GLY A 410 -19.36 18.05 29.52
CA GLY A 410 -19.24 19.51 29.41
C GLY A 410 -18.52 20.22 30.56
N VAL A 411 -18.03 19.52 31.59
CA VAL A 411 -17.29 20.11 32.73
C VAL A 411 -15.80 19.85 32.59
N GLU A 412 -14.95 20.87 32.76
CA GLU A 412 -13.50 20.76 32.55
C GLU A 412 -12.86 19.81 33.57
N VAL A 413 -12.05 18.88 33.06
CA VAL A 413 -11.29 17.90 33.83
C VAL A 413 -9.87 18.44 34.05
N GLN A 414 -9.45 18.58 35.29
CA GLN A 414 -8.08 18.98 35.64
C GLN A 414 -7.42 17.99 36.60
N GLN A 415 -6.09 17.86 36.51
CA GLN A 415 -5.30 17.14 37.50
C GLN A 415 -4.92 18.08 38.66
N ARG A 416 -4.94 17.54 39.87
CA ARG A 416 -4.44 18.20 41.09
C ARG A 416 -3.42 17.29 41.72
N GLN A 417 -2.39 17.89 42.30
CA GLN A 417 -1.43 17.18 43.11
C GLN A 417 -1.05 17.99 44.34
N THR A 418 -0.64 17.29 45.38
CA THR A 418 0.01 17.86 46.55
C THR A 418 1.36 17.20 46.74
N THR A 419 2.31 17.91 47.30
CA THR A 419 3.65 17.41 47.58
C THR A 419 3.94 17.42 49.07
N PHE A 420 4.84 16.55 49.50
CA PHE A 420 5.51 16.66 50.78
C PHE A 420 6.50 17.84 50.78
N ALA A 421 7.05 18.17 51.94
CA ALA A 421 7.99 19.28 52.09
C ALA A 421 9.29 19.10 51.29
N ASP A 422 9.64 17.86 50.95
CA ASP A 422 10.79 17.49 50.12
C ASP A 422 10.49 17.53 48.60
N GLY A 423 9.26 17.86 48.21
CA GLY A 423 8.83 17.94 46.81
C GLY A 423 8.31 16.63 46.22
N SER A 424 8.37 15.50 46.94
CA SER A 424 7.79 14.24 46.49
C SER A 424 6.25 14.30 46.48
N ILE A 425 5.60 13.58 45.56
CA ILE A 425 4.13 13.61 45.42
C ILE A 425 3.50 12.94 46.64
N LYS A 426 2.65 13.68 47.34
CA LYS A 426 1.85 13.20 48.48
C LYS A 426 0.52 12.62 48.04
N GLY A 427 -0.08 13.20 47.01
CA GLY A 427 -1.29 12.68 46.43
C GLY A 427 -1.65 13.40 45.15
N GLU A 428 -2.28 12.66 44.24
CA GLU A 428 -2.74 13.11 42.94
C GLU A 428 -4.21 12.69 42.75
N TRP A 429 -5.01 13.58 42.19
CA TRP A 429 -6.41 13.28 41.88
C TRP A 429 -6.89 14.15 40.74
N THR A 430 -7.90 13.64 40.05
CA THR A 430 -8.62 14.40 39.02
C THR A 430 -9.79 15.17 39.64
N VAL A 431 -10.07 16.37 39.14
CA VAL A 431 -11.20 17.22 39.53
C VAL A 431 -11.99 17.64 38.31
N LEU A 432 -13.31 17.74 38.47
CA LEU A 432 -14.20 18.51 37.61
C LEU A 432 -14.24 19.93 38.16
N VAL A 433 -13.88 20.91 37.33
CA VAL A 433 -13.95 22.32 37.69
C VAL A 433 -15.27 22.87 37.14
N ASP A 434 -16.20 23.24 38.02
CA ASP A 434 -17.48 23.82 37.61
C ASP A 434 -17.35 25.26 37.11
N MET A 435 -18.45 25.85 36.64
CA MET A 435 -18.47 27.23 36.12
C MET A 435 -18.19 28.30 37.19
N GLU A 436 -18.36 27.97 38.48
CA GLU A 436 -18.06 28.85 39.61
C GLU A 436 -16.61 28.69 40.10
N GLY A 437 -15.85 27.76 39.49
CA GLY A 437 -14.46 27.47 39.80
C GLY A 437 -14.27 26.52 40.99
N ALA A 438 -15.33 25.82 41.42
CA ALA A 438 -15.23 24.84 42.49
C ALA A 438 -14.69 23.49 41.97
N ASP A 439 -13.73 22.93 42.70
CA ASP A 439 -13.14 21.62 42.42
C ASP A 439 -14.01 20.50 43.01
N LEU A 440 -14.60 19.66 42.16
CA LEU A 440 -15.27 18.41 42.54
C LEU A 440 -14.39 17.22 42.15
N LYS A 441 -13.94 16.42 43.13
CA LYS A 441 -13.11 15.23 42.82
C LYS A 441 -13.83 14.28 41.86
N HIS A 442 -13.15 13.81 40.84
CA HIS A 442 -13.72 12.88 39.84
C HIS A 442 -12.60 12.04 39.25
N GLY A 443 -12.85 10.77 38.90
CA GLY A 443 -11.82 9.86 38.41
C GLY A 443 -10.93 9.33 39.54
N TYR A 444 -9.79 8.75 39.16
CA TYR A 444 -8.90 8.09 40.12
C TYR A 444 -8.19 9.09 41.05
N MET A 445 -8.00 8.65 42.29
CA MET A 445 -7.15 9.29 43.29
C MET A 445 -6.09 8.31 43.75
N ARG A 446 -4.86 8.82 43.90
CA ARG A 446 -3.76 8.10 44.56
C ARG A 446 -3.16 8.97 45.66
N ALA A 447 -2.87 8.35 46.79
CA ALA A 447 -2.10 8.95 47.87
C ALA A 447 -0.85 8.11 48.12
N TYR A 448 0.24 8.75 48.53
CA TYR A 448 1.54 8.13 48.71
C TYR A 448 2.09 8.43 50.10
N TYR A 449 2.92 7.52 50.60
CA TYR A 449 3.80 7.78 51.73
C TYR A 449 4.96 8.70 51.31
N PRO A 450 5.66 9.35 52.26
CA PRO A 450 6.87 10.12 51.95
C PRO A 450 7.96 9.29 51.24
N SER A 451 7.96 7.98 51.44
CA SER A 451 8.83 7.03 50.73
C SER A 451 8.49 6.86 49.24
N GLY A 452 7.38 7.45 48.76
CA GLY A 452 6.87 7.30 47.39
C GLY A 452 6.04 6.02 47.18
N LYS A 453 5.89 5.17 48.20
CA LYS A 453 5.05 3.97 48.11
C LYS A 453 3.57 4.33 48.19
N LEU A 454 2.73 3.62 47.44
CA LEU A 454 1.29 3.86 47.37
C LEU A 454 0.65 3.59 48.74
N ALA A 455 -0.09 4.57 49.26
CA ALA A 455 -0.78 4.49 50.54
C ALA A 455 -2.28 4.27 50.36
N GLU A 456 -2.90 4.90 49.37
CA GLU A 456 -4.34 4.79 49.09
C GLU A 456 -4.62 4.90 47.60
N LEU A 457 -5.62 4.16 47.12
CA LEU A 457 -6.12 4.19 45.75
C LEU A 457 -7.65 4.05 45.77
N GLY A 458 -8.32 4.89 45.00
CA GLY A 458 -9.76 4.79 44.79
C GLY A 458 -10.22 5.68 43.64
N ALA A 459 -11.53 5.73 43.42
CA ALA A 459 -12.13 6.63 42.44
C ALA A 459 -13.18 7.52 43.10
N TYR A 460 -13.34 8.71 42.54
CA TYR A 460 -14.43 9.61 42.83
C TYR A 460 -15.36 9.76 41.64
N VAL A 461 -16.65 9.88 41.87
CA VAL A 461 -17.63 10.33 40.89
C VAL A 461 -18.33 11.56 41.45
N LYS A 462 -18.05 12.74 40.86
CA LYS A 462 -18.68 14.02 41.22
C LYS A 462 -18.58 14.38 42.71
N GLY A 463 -17.42 14.11 43.31
CA GLY A 463 -17.11 14.42 44.71
C GLY A 463 -17.29 13.25 45.67
N GLU A 464 -17.95 12.17 45.26
CA GLU A 464 -18.28 11.03 46.10
C GLU A 464 -17.35 9.83 45.83
N LYS A 465 -16.95 9.10 46.89
CA LYS A 465 -16.18 7.86 46.72
C LYS A 465 -17.03 6.85 45.95
N ASP A 466 -16.46 6.24 44.92
CA ASP A 466 -17.14 5.27 44.07
C ASP A 466 -16.21 4.10 43.70
N GLY A 467 -16.77 2.90 43.61
CA GLY A 467 -16.06 1.67 43.30
C GLY A 467 -15.11 1.18 44.41
N PRO A 468 -14.14 0.31 44.08
CA PRO A 468 -13.22 -0.26 45.05
C PRO A 468 -12.18 0.78 45.51
N TRP A 469 -12.03 0.86 46.83
CA TRP A 469 -11.04 1.66 47.54
C TRP A 469 -10.10 0.74 48.30
N ARG A 470 -8.80 0.97 48.14
CA ARG A 470 -7.76 0.17 48.80
C ARG A 470 -6.79 1.09 49.51
N SER A 471 -6.40 0.72 50.72
CA SER A 471 -5.24 1.30 51.41
C SER A 471 -4.18 0.24 51.65
N PHE A 472 -2.94 0.67 51.62
CA PHE A 472 -1.76 -0.18 51.70
C PHE A 472 -0.87 0.26 52.85
N ASP A 473 -0.13 -0.66 53.46
CA ASP A 473 0.98 -0.31 54.35
C ASP A 473 2.23 0.12 53.56
N GLU A 474 3.28 0.55 54.26
CA GLU A 474 4.55 0.90 53.64
C GLU A 474 5.31 -0.29 53.04
N ASP A 475 4.87 -1.52 53.21
CA ASP A 475 5.44 -2.70 52.53
C ASP A 475 4.65 -3.05 51.25
N GLY A 476 3.52 -2.38 51.01
CA GLY A 476 2.65 -2.56 49.86
C GLY A 476 1.55 -3.60 50.08
N ASN A 477 1.36 -4.09 51.30
CA ASN A 477 0.27 -5.02 51.61
C ASN A 477 -1.04 -4.26 51.78
N VAL A 478 -2.14 -4.82 51.28
CA VAL A 478 -3.48 -4.25 51.45
C VAL A 478 -3.88 -4.35 52.91
N ILE A 479 -4.06 -3.21 53.56
CA ILE A 479 -4.54 -3.12 54.95
C ILE A 479 -6.04 -2.87 55.06
N ASN A 480 -6.66 -2.32 54.01
CA ASN A 480 -8.10 -2.19 53.90
C ASN A 480 -8.54 -2.24 52.44
N GLN A 481 -9.68 -2.88 52.18
CA GLN A 481 -10.37 -2.84 50.90
C GLN A 481 -11.87 -2.71 51.13
N ASP A 482 -12.41 -1.59 50.67
CA ASP A 482 -13.83 -1.25 50.78
C ASP A 482 -14.39 -1.00 49.38
N VAL A 483 -15.68 -1.25 49.16
CA VAL A 483 -16.38 -0.86 47.92
C VAL A 483 -17.34 0.26 48.29
N TYR A 484 -17.39 1.30 47.48
CA TYR A 484 -18.31 2.42 47.65
C TYR A 484 -19.26 2.50 46.46
N GLU A 485 -20.53 2.79 46.73
CA GLU A 485 -21.55 3.12 45.73
C GLU A 485 -22.24 4.41 46.19
N ASP A 486 -22.31 5.41 45.31
CA ASP A 486 -22.90 6.74 45.62
C ASP A 486 -22.40 7.33 46.95
N GLY A 487 -21.07 7.29 47.15
CA GLY A 487 -20.41 7.87 48.32
C GLY A 487 -20.54 7.05 49.61
N ARG A 488 -21.26 5.93 49.60
CA ARG A 488 -21.50 5.09 50.77
C ARG A 488 -20.76 3.77 50.64
N LYS A 489 -20.17 3.32 51.74
CA LYS A 489 -19.55 1.99 51.81
C LYS A 489 -20.63 0.93 51.60
N ALA A 490 -20.51 0.14 50.53
CA ALA A 490 -21.36 -1.00 50.25
C ALA A 490 -21.13 -2.07 51.34
N ASN A 491 -22.22 -2.67 51.81
CA ASN A 491 -22.21 -3.69 52.87
C ASN A 491 -21.77 -5.06 52.38
#